data_AF-A0A143PXP2-F1
#
_entry.id   AF-A0A143PXP2-F1
#
_cell.length_a   1.000
_cell.length_b   1.000
_cell.length_c   1.000
_cell.angle_alpha   90.00
_cell.angle_beta   90.00
_cell.angle_gamma   90.00
#
_symmetry.space_group_name_H-M   'P 1'
#
loop_
_entity.id
_entity.type
_entity.pdbx_description
1 polymer ?
#
loop_
_entity_poly.entity_id
_entity_poly.type
_entity_poly.pdbx_seq_one_letter_code
_entity_poly.pdbx_strand_id
1 'polypeptide(L)'
;MVHPLIEYFRCPEHLAVLGTAEGLSDQPGYFRFGDALGYARHVGGPSEIGRGPANARSAVSLAPDSVTLPFDLAEAVGNLRCERYPEAQRAVAQVSAPSLTRAAYYGLRPLMPVGVRKHLQRLHWKGWEQIPFPRWPVDVSVELLMRGSAGVALRRAGIRQLPFIWFWPDGAPGCVMMTHDVEGASGARHCNVLMDLDDRFGIPSAFQVVPDAPWASHGLTRELVGGLRRRGFEVNVHDLSHDGRLFRQRGRFLRHAAVINARGREFGSRGFRSGAMYRRQEWLGALDISYDMSVPNVAHLEPQRGGCCTVLPYFNRHVLELPLTTAQDYTVFHVLGRYSTDLWRDQIERILEQNGLVSFIAHPDYLIAPRALAVYTELLELLGTLRVDRGVWVAPPAEIDRWWRARREMTLVADGASWRVKGPGSERARVAWARLEDDGVVYEVEPSRRAA
;
A
#
# COMPACT_ATOMS: atom_id res chain seq x y z
N MET A 1 7.14 -9.00 20.58
CA MET A 1 6.54 -8.22 19.47
C MET A 1 6.25 -6.83 19.99
N VAL A 2 6.52 -5.79 19.21
CA VAL A 2 6.15 -4.41 19.57
C VAL A 2 4.64 -4.24 19.38
N HIS A 3 3.96 -3.52 20.27
CA HIS A 3 2.52 -3.28 20.15
C HIS A 3 2.22 -2.48 18.85
N PRO A 4 1.15 -2.79 18.08
CA PRO A 4 0.88 -2.15 16.79
C PRO A 4 0.76 -0.63 16.85
N LEU A 5 0.22 -0.10 17.96
CA LEU A 5 0.11 1.35 18.16
C LEU A 5 1.50 2.01 18.28
N ILE A 6 2.42 1.37 18.99
CA ILE A 6 3.81 1.83 19.15
C ILE A 6 4.54 1.71 17.80
N GLU A 7 4.32 0.64 17.04
CA GLU A 7 4.92 0.49 15.72
C GLU A 7 4.43 1.58 14.74
N TYR A 8 3.12 1.84 14.73
CA TYR A 8 2.48 2.82 13.85
C TYR A 8 2.94 4.25 14.17
N PHE A 9 2.81 4.69 15.42
CA PHE A 9 3.10 6.06 15.82
C PHE A 9 4.59 6.28 16.15
N ARG A 10 5.33 5.24 16.55
CA ARG A 10 6.67 5.37 17.15
C ARG A 10 6.66 6.32 18.36
N CYS A 11 5.64 6.17 19.19
CA CYS A 11 5.46 6.91 20.44
C CYS A 11 6.13 6.19 21.64
N PRO A 12 6.31 6.87 22.78
CA PRO A 12 6.84 6.26 24.01
C PRO A 12 5.92 5.15 24.53
N GLU A 13 6.49 3.99 24.86
CA GLU A 13 5.72 2.78 25.20
C GLU A 13 4.78 2.97 26.41
N HIS A 14 5.25 3.71 27.43
CA HIS A 14 4.48 3.98 28.65
C HIS A 14 3.21 4.84 28.43
N LEU A 15 3.11 5.53 27.28
CA LEU A 15 1.94 6.32 26.90
C LEU A 15 0.96 5.56 26.00
N ALA A 16 1.38 4.40 25.46
CA ALA A 16 0.60 3.58 24.52
C ALA A 16 0.18 2.24 25.14
N VAL A 17 -0.07 2.23 26.45
CA VAL A 17 -0.47 1.04 27.21
C VAL A 17 -1.94 0.73 26.93
N LEU A 18 -2.18 -0.20 26.00
CA LEU A 18 -3.49 -0.75 25.67
C LEU A 18 -3.46 -2.26 25.87
N GLY A 19 -4.36 -2.77 26.69
CA GLY A 19 -4.61 -4.19 26.85
C GLY A 19 -5.72 -4.69 25.92
N THR A 20 -5.97 -5.99 25.98
CA THR A 20 -7.06 -6.66 25.27
C THR A 20 -8.04 -7.21 26.32
N ALA A 21 -9.34 -7.04 26.08
CA ALA A 21 -10.38 -7.54 26.96
C ALA A 21 -10.37 -9.08 27.00
N GLU A 22 -10.75 -9.64 28.15
CA GLU A 22 -11.07 -11.06 28.28
C GLU A 22 -12.41 -11.38 27.59
N GLY A 23 -12.66 -12.66 27.31
CA GLY A 23 -13.94 -13.10 26.73
C GLY A 23 -14.13 -12.74 25.25
N LEU A 24 -13.03 -12.65 24.49
CA LEU A 24 -13.12 -12.56 23.03
C LEU A 24 -13.79 -13.81 22.46
N SER A 25 -14.44 -13.68 21.31
CA SER A 25 -14.99 -14.81 20.57
C SER A 25 -13.94 -15.86 20.19
N ASP A 26 -14.35 -17.12 20.03
CA ASP A 26 -13.45 -18.20 19.58
C ASP A 26 -12.98 -18.01 18.13
N GLN A 27 -13.84 -17.45 17.28
CA GLN A 27 -13.59 -17.25 15.86
C GLN A 27 -13.59 -15.75 15.52
N PRO A 28 -12.77 -15.33 14.54
CA PRO A 28 -12.76 -13.94 14.09
C PRO A 28 -14.02 -13.60 13.29
N GLY A 29 -14.48 -12.37 13.45
CA GLY A 29 -15.59 -11.80 12.70
C GLY A 29 -15.38 -10.32 12.42
N TYR A 30 -16.25 -9.76 11.58
CA TYR A 30 -16.25 -8.33 11.36
C TYR A 30 -16.77 -7.60 12.60
N PHE A 31 -16.27 -6.40 12.87
CA PHE A 31 -16.80 -5.52 13.91
C PHE A 31 -16.60 -4.07 13.53
N ARG A 32 -17.41 -3.18 14.11
CA ARG A 32 -17.18 -1.73 14.03
C ARG A 32 -16.48 -1.24 15.28
N PHE A 33 -15.61 -0.25 15.11
CA PHE A 33 -15.02 0.49 16.21
C PHE A 33 -15.09 1.99 15.89
N GLY A 34 -16.22 2.60 16.24
CA GLY A 34 -16.62 3.88 15.64
C GLY A 34 -16.89 3.73 14.15
N ASP A 35 -16.12 4.43 13.32
CA ASP A 35 -16.24 4.39 11.86
C ASP A 35 -15.34 3.33 11.20
N ALA A 36 -14.38 2.81 11.98
CA ALA A 36 -13.49 1.75 11.55
C ALA A 36 -14.26 0.43 11.41
N LEU A 37 -13.92 -0.34 10.38
CA LEU A 37 -14.36 -1.73 10.19
C LEU A 37 -13.16 -2.65 10.41
N GLY A 38 -13.20 -3.49 11.44
CA GLY A 38 -12.16 -4.47 11.74
C GLY A 38 -12.58 -5.89 11.41
N TYR A 39 -11.61 -6.80 11.38
CA TYR A 39 -11.83 -8.25 11.31
C TYR A 39 -10.89 -8.99 12.26
N ALA A 40 -11.40 -9.47 13.39
CA ALA A 40 -10.65 -10.18 14.42
C ALA A 40 -11.61 -10.91 15.38
N ARG A 41 -11.07 -11.66 16.33
CA ARG A 41 -11.82 -12.02 17.54
C ARG A 41 -12.12 -10.75 18.36
N HIS A 42 -13.37 -10.62 18.79
CA HIS A 42 -13.82 -9.44 19.52
C HIS A 42 -14.95 -9.77 20.50
N VAL A 43 -15.18 -8.87 21.46
CA VAL A 43 -16.33 -8.90 22.36
C VAL A 43 -17.59 -8.62 21.53
N GLY A 44 -18.60 -9.48 21.66
CA GLY A 44 -19.85 -9.41 20.89
C GLY A 44 -20.06 -10.55 19.88
N GLY A 45 -19.05 -11.42 19.68
CA GLY A 45 -19.18 -12.60 18.84
C GLY A 45 -18.96 -12.33 17.35
N PRO A 46 -18.62 -13.35 16.54
CA PRO A 46 -18.28 -13.17 15.15
C PRO A 46 -19.47 -12.65 14.33
N SER A 47 -19.26 -11.63 13.51
CA SER A 47 -20.30 -11.12 12.60
C SER A 47 -19.86 -11.12 11.13
N GLU A 48 -20.85 -11.17 10.24
CA GLU A 48 -20.66 -11.09 8.80
C GLU A 48 -20.86 -9.65 8.31
N ILE A 49 -20.11 -9.24 7.30
CA ILE A 49 -20.23 -7.87 6.77
C ILE A 49 -21.63 -7.54 6.26
N GLY A 50 -22.32 -8.49 5.62
CA GLY A 50 -23.65 -8.28 5.05
C GLY A 50 -24.77 -8.09 6.08
N ARG A 51 -24.52 -8.41 7.37
CA ARG A 51 -25.50 -8.29 8.45
C ARG A 51 -25.38 -7.00 9.27
N GLY A 52 -24.42 -6.14 8.93
CA GLY A 52 -24.13 -4.93 9.70
C GLY A 52 -23.35 -5.26 10.98
N PRO A 53 -22.00 -5.20 10.95
CA PRO A 53 -21.18 -5.58 12.08
C PRO A 53 -21.45 -4.75 13.34
N ALA A 54 -21.51 -5.42 14.48
CA ALA A 54 -21.76 -4.78 15.77
C ALA A 54 -20.66 -3.77 16.13
N ASN A 55 -21.04 -2.66 16.76
CA ASN A 55 -20.08 -1.67 17.24
C ASN A 55 -19.52 -2.09 18.59
N ALA A 56 -18.25 -2.51 18.59
CA ALA A 56 -17.55 -2.97 19.79
C ALA A 56 -17.15 -1.81 20.72
N ARG A 57 -17.27 -0.55 20.31
CA ARG A 57 -16.77 0.62 21.07
C ARG A 57 -17.35 0.74 22.49
N SER A 58 -18.59 0.28 22.72
CA SER A 58 -19.22 0.29 24.05
C SER A 58 -18.59 -0.71 25.03
N ALA A 59 -17.85 -1.70 24.53
CA ALA A 59 -17.16 -2.71 25.35
C ALA A 59 -15.71 -2.31 25.70
N VAL A 60 -15.30 -1.06 25.43
CA VAL A 60 -14.01 -0.52 25.91
C VAL A 60 -14.08 -0.36 27.43
N SER A 61 -13.10 -0.93 28.14
CA SER A 61 -12.95 -0.72 29.58
C SER A 61 -11.94 0.38 29.85
N LEU A 62 -12.36 1.39 30.62
CA LEU A 62 -11.52 2.49 31.07
C LEU A 62 -11.36 2.38 32.59
N ALA A 63 -10.20 1.89 33.04
CA ALA A 63 -9.77 1.98 34.42
C ALA A 63 -8.63 3.01 34.54
N PRO A 64 -8.40 3.61 35.73
CA PRO A 64 -7.35 4.62 35.92
C PRO A 64 -5.96 4.18 35.43
N ASP A 65 -5.62 2.92 35.66
CA ASP A 65 -4.30 2.35 35.35
C ASP A 65 -4.29 1.35 34.18
N SER A 66 -5.46 1.00 33.64
CA SER A 66 -5.58 0.00 32.57
C SER A 66 -6.70 0.37 31.61
N VAL A 67 -6.37 0.36 30.32
CA VAL A 67 -7.33 0.58 29.24
C VAL A 67 -7.31 -0.64 28.35
N THR A 68 -8.47 -1.27 28.15
CA THR A 68 -8.57 -2.49 27.32
C THR A 68 -9.46 -2.29 26.12
N LEU A 69 -8.99 -2.77 24.97
CA LEU A 69 -9.75 -2.84 23.74
C LEU A 69 -10.60 -4.11 23.72
N PRO A 70 -11.82 -4.05 23.14
CA PRO A 70 -12.72 -5.20 23.01
C PRO A 70 -12.30 -6.18 21.90
N PHE A 71 -11.06 -6.10 21.44
CA PHE A 71 -10.45 -6.93 20.40
C PHE A 71 -8.92 -6.85 20.55
N ASP A 72 -8.22 -7.82 19.97
CA ASP A 72 -6.76 -7.74 19.82
C ASP A 72 -6.42 -6.84 18.61
N LEU A 73 -5.79 -5.69 18.89
CA LEU A 73 -5.42 -4.72 17.85
C LEU A 73 -4.40 -5.30 16.86
N ALA A 74 -3.48 -6.15 17.31
CA ALA A 74 -2.49 -6.79 16.44
C ALA A 74 -3.14 -7.81 15.52
N GLU A 75 -4.10 -8.57 16.04
CA GLU A 75 -4.92 -9.48 15.24
C GLU A 75 -5.74 -8.71 14.20
N ALA A 76 -6.45 -7.65 14.59
CA ALA A 76 -7.28 -6.85 13.68
C ALA A 76 -6.45 -6.22 12.56
N VAL A 77 -5.38 -5.50 12.91
CA VAL A 77 -4.50 -4.84 11.92
C VAL A 77 -3.80 -5.85 11.04
N GLY A 78 -3.31 -6.95 11.62
CA GLY A 78 -2.65 -8.03 10.88
C GLY A 78 -3.58 -8.73 9.91
N ASN A 79 -4.83 -8.98 10.32
CA ASN A 79 -5.83 -9.61 9.47
C ASN A 79 -6.22 -8.73 8.28
N LEU A 80 -6.35 -7.42 8.47
CA LEU A 80 -6.63 -6.49 7.37
C LEU A 80 -5.44 -6.40 6.41
N ARG A 81 -4.26 -6.05 6.91
CA ARG A 81 -3.03 -5.89 6.09
C ARG A 81 -2.68 -7.15 5.31
N CYS A 82 -2.76 -8.31 5.96
CA CYS A 82 -2.45 -9.61 5.35
C CYS A 82 -3.66 -10.29 4.68
N GLU A 83 -4.77 -9.58 4.48
CA GLU A 83 -5.93 -10.06 3.75
C GLU A 83 -6.55 -11.37 4.29
N ARG A 84 -6.57 -11.56 5.61
CA ARG A 84 -7.04 -12.78 6.29
C ARG A 84 -8.56 -12.86 6.44
N TYR A 85 -9.28 -11.83 6.01
CA TYR A 85 -10.73 -11.81 6.02
C TYR A 85 -11.33 -12.68 4.88
N PRO A 86 -12.57 -13.18 5.01
CA PRO A 86 -13.08 -14.28 4.20
C PRO A 86 -13.07 -14.01 2.69
N GLU A 87 -13.44 -12.80 2.28
CA GLU A 87 -13.54 -12.38 0.87
C GLU A 87 -12.20 -12.51 0.14
N ALA A 88 -11.12 -12.06 0.78
CA ALA A 88 -9.79 -12.14 0.19
C ALA A 88 -9.22 -13.56 0.26
N GLN A 89 -9.46 -14.31 1.34
CA GLN A 89 -9.05 -15.72 1.44
C GLN A 89 -9.70 -16.60 0.36
N ARG A 90 -10.98 -16.36 0.03
CA ARG A 90 -11.65 -17.02 -1.10
C ARG A 90 -10.95 -16.70 -2.43
N ALA A 91 -10.56 -15.45 -2.66
CA ALA A 91 -9.85 -15.05 -3.87
C ALA A 91 -8.47 -15.71 -3.97
N VAL A 92 -7.71 -15.77 -2.87
CA VAL A 92 -6.43 -16.47 -2.79
C VAL A 92 -6.58 -17.97 -3.12
N ALA A 93 -7.64 -18.62 -2.64
CA ALA A 93 -7.95 -20.01 -2.96
C ALA A 93 -8.24 -20.21 -4.46
N GLN A 94 -9.02 -19.32 -5.08
CA GLN A 94 -9.30 -19.33 -6.51
C GLN A 94 -8.02 -19.17 -7.36
N VAL A 95 -7.09 -18.33 -6.92
CA VAL A 95 -5.80 -18.13 -7.60
C VAL A 95 -4.93 -19.40 -7.55
N SER A 96 -5.07 -20.25 -6.54
CA SER A 96 -4.36 -21.53 -6.48
C SER A 96 -5.07 -22.67 -7.22
N ALA A 97 -6.38 -22.57 -7.42
CA ALA A 97 -7.14 -23.58 -8.14
C ALA A 97 -6.71 -23.68 -9.62
N PRO A 98 -6.59 -24.91 -10.19
CA PRO A 98 -6.47 -25.08 -11.62
C PRO A 98 -7.67 -24.46 -12.33
N SER A 99 -7.42 -23.62 -13.33
CA SER A 99 -8.48 -22.99 -14.11
C SER A 99 -8.09 -23.04 -15.59
N LEU A 100 -8.88 -23.77 -16.37
CA LEU A 100 -8.72 -23.86 -17.82
C LEU A 100 -8.99 -22.51 -18.48
N THR A 101 -9.96 -21.74 -17.97
CA THR A 101 -10.29 -20.40 -18.47
C THR A 101 -9.15 -19.41 -18.22
N ARG A 102 -8.51 -19.45 -17.05
CA ARG A 102 -7.33 -18.62 -16.75
C ARG A 102 -6.10 -19.06 -17.55
N ALA A 103 -5.89 -20.36 -17.71
CA ALA A 103 -4.81 -20.88 -18.55
C ALA A 103 -4.98 -20.48 -20.02
N ALA A 104 -6.20 -20.53 -20.54
CA ALA A 104 -6.55 -20.05 -21.87
C ALA A 104 -6.42 -18.52 -21.97
N TYR A 105 -6.89 -17.77 -20.97
CA TYR A 105 -6.76 -16.30 -20.92
C TYR A 105 -5.30 -15.86 -20.98
N TYR A 106 -4.42 -16.39 -20.11
CA TYR A 106 -3.00 -16.04 -20.14
C TYR A 106 -2.26 -16.62 -21.35
N GLY A 107 -2.70 -17.75 -21.89
CA GLY A 107 -2.16 -18.31 -23.14
C GLY A 107 -2.52 -17.48 -24.38
N LEU A 108 -3.71 -16.87 -24.40
CA LEU A 108 -4.19 -16.02 -25.49
C LEU A 108 -3.88 -14.53 -25.28
N ARG A 109 -3.57 -14.09 -24.04
CA ARG A 109 -3.27 -12.69 -23.68
C ARG A 109 -2.22 -12.04 -24.60
N PRO A 110 -1.11 -12.72 -24.99
CA PRO A 110 -0.13 -12.15 -25.92
C PRO A 110 -0.67 -11.90 -27.34
N LEU A 111 -1.74 -12.61 -27.73
CA LEU A 111 -2.34 -12.55 -29.07
C LEU A 111 -3.59 -11.66 -29.12
N MET A 112 -4.10 -11.19 -27.96
CA MET A 112 -5.32 -10.40 -27.90
C MET A 112 -5.03 -8.89 -27.91
N PRO A 113 -5.54 -8.14 -28.92
CA PRO A 113 -5.54 -6.68 -28.89
C PRO A 113 -6.19 -6.15 -27.60
N VAL A 114 -5.69 -5.03 -27.09
CA VAL A 114 -6.17 -4.40 -25.84
C VAL A 114 -7.70 -4.21 -25.85
N GLY A 115 -8.28 -3.90 -27.02
CA GLY A 115 -9.73 -3.75 -27.21
C GLY A 115 -10.56 -5.00 -26.89
N VAL A 116 -10.06 -6.20 -27.19
CA VAL A 116 -10.76 -7.47 -26.91
C VAL A 116 -10.69 -7.80 -25.41
N ARG A 117 -9.52 -7.60 -24.79
CA ARG A 117 -9.32 -7.80 -23.35
C ARG A 117 -10.25 -6.90 -22.52
N LYS A 118 -10.41 -5.66 -22.96
CA LYS A 118 -11.28 -4.64 -22.35
C LYS A 118 -12.75 -5.09 -22.25
N HIS A 119 -13.32 -5.65 -23.32
CA HIS A 119 -14.73 -6.05 -23.32
C HIS A 119 -15.00 -7.28 -22.45
N LEU A 120 -14.12 -8.29 -22.49
CA LEU A 120 -14.25 -9.50 -21.68
C LEU A 120 -14.16 -9.18 -20.18
N GLN A 121 -13.24 -8.28 -19.80
CA GLN A 121 -13.09 -7.89 -18.39
C GLN A 121 -14.23 -7.02 -17.89
N ARG A 122 -14.74 -6.06 -18.68
CA ARG A 122 -15.92 -5.27 -18.30
C ARG A 122 -17.14 -6.13 -17.97
N LEU A 123 -17.33 -7.21 -18.72
CA LEU A 123 -18.39 -8.18 -18.45
C LEU A 123 -18.09 -9.02 -17.21
N HIS A 124 -16.83 -9.41 -16.99
CA HIS A 124 -16.40 -10.15 -15.80
C HIS A 124 -16.61 -9.37 -14.50
N TRP A 125 -16.43 -8.05 -14.53
CA TRP A 125 -16.51 -7.20 -13.34
C TRP A 125 -17.92 -6.66 -13.04
N LYS A 126 -18.99 -7.15 -13.68
CA LYS A 126 -20.36 -6.72 -13.33
C LYS A 126 -20.65 -6.90 -11.83
N GLY A 127 -21.29 -5.90 -11.22
CA GLY A 127 -21.64 -5.90 -9.79
C GLY A 127 -20.48 -5.54 -8.84
N TRP A 128 -19.33 -5.09 -9.35
CA TRP A 128 -18.20 -4.67 -8.52
C TRP A 128 -18.53 -3.52 -7.55
N GLU A 129 -19.47 -2.65 -7.92
CA GLU A 129 -19.95 -1.53 -7.10
C GLU A 129 -20.70 -2.00 -5.85
N GLN A 130 -21.19 -3.24 -5.84
CA GLN A 130 -21.93 -3.83 -4.72
C GLN A 130 -21.02 -4.56 -3.73
N ILE A 131 -19.71 -4.62 -3.99
CA ILE A 131 -18.77 -5.27 -3.08
C ILE A 131 -18.66 -4.40 -1.82
N PRO A 132 -19.00 -4.93 -0.62
CA PRO A 132 -19.10 -4.12 0.58
C PRO A 132 -17.74 -3.83 1.24
N PHE A 133 -16.72 -4.63 0.94
CA PHE A 133 -15.38 -4.50 1.54
C PHE A 133 -14.28 -5.14 0.70
N PRO A 134 -13.07 -4.55 0.64
CA PRO A 134 -12.70 -3.22 1.19
C PRO A 134 -13.52 -2.05 0.63
N ARG A 135 -13.63 -0.92 1.32
CA ARG A 135 -14.44 0.23 0.88
C ARG A 135 -13.80 0.91 -0.33
N TRP A 136 -14.53 0.98 -1.45
CA TRP A 136 -14.12 1.73 -2.63
C TRP A 136 -14.39 3.25 -2.45
N PRO A 137 -13.56 4.16 -3.00
CA PRO A 137 -12.36 3.91 -3.80
C PRO A 137 -11.06 3.77 -3.01
N VAL A 138 -11.10 4.07 -1.70
CA VAL A 138 -9.96 3.93 -0.77
C VAL A 138 -10.51 3.42 0.56
N ASP A 139 -9.89 2.37 1.09
CA ASP A 139 -10.21 1.83 2.41
C ASP A 139 -9.14 2.26 3.42
N VAL A 140 -9.60 2.92 4.48
CA VAL A 140 -8.76 3.51 5.54
C VAL A 140 -9.02 2.84 6.89
N SER A 141 -9.50 1.59 6.89
CA SER A 141 -9.94 0.90 8.10
C SER A 141 -8.81 0.73 9.12
N VAL A 142 -7.58 0.48 8.66
CA VAL A 142 -6.41 0.40 9.56
C VAL A 142 -6.12 1.76 10.19
N GLU A 143 -6.14 2.85 9.42
CA GLU A 143 -5.91 4.20 9.93
C GLU A 143 -6.98 4.59 10.97
N LEU A 144 -8.24 4.26 10.72
CA LEU A 144 -9.35 4.49 11.66
C LEU A 144 -9.22 3.63 12.93
N LEU A 145 -8.78 2.37 12.82
CA LEU A 145 -8.51 1.52 14.00
C LEU A 145 -7.37 2.09 14.84
N MET A 146 -6.28 2.54 14.22
CA MET A 146 -5.14 3.15 14.92
C MET A 146 -5.53 4.46 15.58
N ARG A 147 -6.26 5.32 14.87
CA ARG A 147 -6.76 6.60 15.39
C ARG A 147 -7.73 6.39 16.55
N GLY A 148 -8.68 5.47 16.42
CA GLY A 148 -9.62 5.12 17.50
C GLY A 148 -8.90 4.56 18.73
N SER A 149 -7.89 3.71 18.52
CA SER A 149 -7.09 3.12 19.61
C SER A 149 -6.23 4.17 20.31
N ALA A 150 -5.62 5.09 19.56
CA ALA A 150 -4.93 6.25 20.14
C ALA A 150 -5.89 7.12 20.95
N GLY A 151 -7.11 7.35 20.47
CA GLY A 151 -8.13 8.10 21.20
C GLY A 151 -8.54 7.43 22.51
N VAL A 152 -8.58 6.10 22.53
CA VAL A 152 -8.80 5.31 23.76
C VAL A 152 -7.61 5.43 24.72
N ALA A 153 -6.37 5.37 24.22
CA ALA A 153 -5.18 5.58 25.04
C ALA A 153 -5.14 7.01 25.66
N LEU A 154 -5.52 8.04 24.89
CA LEU A 154 -5.59 9.43 25.35
C LEU A 154 -6.65 9.69 26.43
N ARG A 155 -7.64 8.80 26.59
CA ARG A 155 -8.65 8.92 27.66
C ARG A 155 -8.17 8.41 29.01
N ARG A 156 -7.00 7.77 29.07
CA ARG A 156 -6.40 7.36 30.34
C ARG A 156 -6.02 8.60 31.16
N ALA A 157 -6.24 8.52 32.47
CA ALA A 157 -5.91 9.60 33.39
C ALA A 157 -4.45 10.05 33.22
N GLY A 158 -4.24 11.35 33.02
CA GLY A 158 -2.90 11.97 32.94
C GLY A 158 -2.31 12.15 31.53
N ILE A 159 -2.91 11.58 30.47
CA ILE A 159 -2.40 11.76 29.09
C ILE A 159 -3.20 12.84 28.36
N ARG A 160 -2.63 14.05 28.23
CA ARG A 160 -3.26 15.15 27.46
C ARG A 160 -3.00 15.06 25.96
N GLN A 161 -1.83 14.55 25.60
CA GLN A 161 -1.40 14.41 24.23
C GLN A 161 -0.44 13.23 24.12
N LEU A 162 -0.46 12.55 22.98
CA LEU A 162 0.42 11.43 22.68
C LEU A 162 1.48 11.93 21.68
N PRO A 163 2.72 12.15 22.13
CA PRO A 163 3.81 12.55 21.27
C PRO A 163 4.31 11.35 20.47
N PHE A 164 4.63 11.56 19.19
CA PHE A 164 5.02 10.50 18.28
C PHE A 164 5.94 11.01 17.17
N ILE A 165 6.58 10.10 16.43
CA ILE A 165 7.42 10.50 15.29
C ILE A 165 6.52 10.58 14.05
N TRP A 166 6.47 11.74 13.41
CA TRP A 166 5.64 11.96 12.22
C TRP A 166 5.91 10.92 11.11
N PHE A 167 4.92 10.66 10.27
CA PHE A 167 4.96 9.54 9.31
C PHE A 167 5.98 9.75 8.20
N TRP A 168 6.13 10.99 7.73
CA TRP A 168 6.94 11.36 6.56
C TRP A 168 8.06 12.32 6.94
N PRO A 169 9.15 12.36 6.17
CA PRO A 169 10.26 13.25 6.48
C PRO A 169 9.83 14.72 6.36
N ASP A 170 10.54 15.57 7.08
CA ASP A 170 10.45 17.03 7.06
C ASP A 170 9.07 17.60 7.43
N GLY A 171 8.18 16.75 7.97
CA GLY A 171 6.81 17.12 8.32
C GLY A 171 5.83 17.04 7.15
N ALA A 172 6.20 16.41 6.03
CA ALA A 172 5.34 16.31 4.85
C ALA A 172 3.98 15.66 5.21
N PRO A 173 2.85 16.20 4.74
CA PRO A 173 1.53 15.70 5.13
C PRO A 173 1.18 14.35 4.47
N GLY A 174 1.94 13.92 3.46
CA GLY A 174 1.73 12.68 2.75
C GLY A 174 2.91 12.38 1.83
N CYS A 175 2.86 11.23 1.18
CA CYS A 175 3.86 10.83 0.19
C CYS A 175 3.21 10.49 -1.14
N VAL A 176 3.88 10.80 -2.25
CA VAL A 176 3.50 10.39 -3.61
C VAL A 176 4.60 9.50 -4.18
N MET A 177 4.20 8.36 -4.76
CA MET A 177 5.06 7.41 -5.44
C MET A 177 4.51 7.09 -6.83
N MET A 178 5.32 7.30 -7.87
CA MET A 178 5.00 6.93 -9.25
C MET A 178 5.81 5.70 -9.67
N THR A 179 5.14 4.70 -10.24
CA THR A 179 5.79 3.49 -10.75
C THR A 179 5.26 3.09 -12.12
N HIS A 180 6.11 2.43 -12.90
CA HIS A 180 5.89 2.09 -14.30
C HIS A 180 6.07 0.60 -14.56
N ASP A 181 4.98 -0.13 -14.74
CA ASP A 181 5.03 -1.57 -15.02
C ASP A 181 5.21 -1.80 -16.54
N VAL A 182 6.37 -2.34 -16.93
CA VAL A 182 6.73 -2.60 -18.34
C VAL A 182 6.29 -4.03 -18.71
N GLU A 183 5.15 -4.16 -19.37
CA GLU A 183 4.52 -5.45 -19.66
C GLU A 183 4.83 -5.99 -21.06
N GLY A 184 5.20 -5.13 -22.01
CA GLY A 184 5.32 -5.48 -23.43
C GLY A 184 6.43 -4.77 -24.19
N ALA A 185 6.74 -5.27 -25.40
CA ALA A 185 7.76 -4.68 -26.27
C ALA A 185 7.40 -3.25 -26.72
N SER A 186 6.11 -2.94 -26.82
CA SER A 186 5.62 -1.58 -27.10
C SER A 186 5.90 -0.64 -25.94
N GLY A 187 5.58 -1.05 -24.71
CA GLY A 187 5.89 -0.27 -23.51
C GLY A 187 7.39 -0.08 -23.31
N ALA A 188 8.19 -1.13 -23.53
CA ALA A 188 9.65 -1.05 -23.46
C ALA A 188 10.22 0.05 -24.40
N ARG A 189 9.72 0.14 -25.63
CA ARG A 189 10.11 1.22 -26.57
C ARG A 189 9.56 2.59 -26.18
N HIS A 190 8.47 2.64 -25.42
CA HIS A 190 7.84 3.87 -25.00
C HIS A 190 8.38 4.43 -23.67
N CYS A 191 9.22 3.67 -22.95
CA CYS A 191 9.79 4.10 -21.66
C CYS A 191 10.51 5.45 -21.73
N ASN A 192 11.24 5.75 -22.83
CA ASN A 192 11.92 7.04 -22.98
C ASN A 192 10.96 8.24 -22.94
N VAL A 193 9.77 8.10 -23.53
CA VAL A 193 8.76 9.17 -23.52
C VAL A 193 8.26 9.42 -22.11
N LEU A 194 8.02 8.36 -21.34
CA LEU A 194 7.61 8.48 -19.95
C LEU A 194 8.72 9.06 -19.07
N MET A 195 9.97 8.64 -19.26
CA MET A 195 11.11 9.24 -18.54
C MET A 195 11.22 10.74 -18.81
N ASP A 196 11.09 11.18 -20.06
CA ASP A 196 11.15 12.61 -20.42
C ASP A 196 9.96 13.40 -19.83
N LEU A 197 8.76 12.80 -19.76
CA LEU A 197 7.61 13.42 -19.10
C LEU A 197 7.83 13.53 -17.59
N ASP A 198 8.23 12.44 -16.94
CA ASP A 198 8.52 12.40 -15.51
C ASP A 198 9.58 13.45 -15.13
N ASP A 199 10.68 13.51 -15.87
CA ASP A 199 11.74 14.52 -15.68
C ASP A 199 11.22 15.94 -15.88
N ARG A 200 10.38 16.18 -16.90
CA ARG A 200 9.79 17.50 -17.19
C ARG A 200 8.93 18.03 -16.04
N PHE A 201 8.17 17.16 -15.38
CA PHE A 201 7.37 17.52 -14.20
C PHE A 201 8.14 17.35 -12.88
N GLY A 202 9.39 16.87 -12.96
CA GLY A 202 10.25 16.59 -11.82
C GLY A 202 9.69 15.50 -10.90
N ILE A 203 8.99 14.51 -11.44
CA ILE A 203 8.41 13.41 -10.67
C ILE A 203 9.40 12.24 -10.67
N PRO A 204 10.12 11.96 -9.57
CA PRO A 204 10.94 10.77 -9.51
C PRO A 204 10.05 9.52 -9.56
N SER A 205 10.41 8.58 -10.42
CA SER A 205 9.66 7.34 -10.62
C SER A 205 10.57 6.12 -10.67
N ALA A 206 9.94 4.94 -10.65
CA ALA A 206 10.63 3.66 -10.81
C ALA A 206 9.96 2.81 -11.89
N PHE A 207 10.76 1.99 -12.57
CA PHE A 207 10.29 1.08 -13.59
C PHE A 207 10.39 -0.37 -13.12
N GLN A 208 9.33 -1.13 -13.31
CA GLN A 208 9.21 -2.53 -12.94
C GLN A 208 9.35 -3.34 -14.24
N VAL A 209 10.44 -4.11 -14.35
CA VAL A 209 10.80 -4.83 -15.57
C VAL A 209 10.73 -6.34 -15.36
N VAL A 210 10.04 -7.04 -16.26
CA VAL A 210 9.93 -8.50 -16.25
C VAL A 210 11.27 -9.11 -16.72
N PRO A 211 12.01 -9.84 -15.88
CA PRO A 211 13.34 -10.33 -16.25
C PRO A 211 13.32 -11.27 -17.45
N ASP A 212 12.52 -12.34 -17.36
CA ASP A 212 12.39 -13.36 -18.39
C ASP A 212 11.10 -13.10 -19.19
N ALA A 213 10.99 -11.88 -19.73
CA ALA A 213 9.83 -11.41 -20.48
C ALA A 213 9.56 -12.29 -21.72
N PRO A 214 8.32 -12.71 -22.00
CA PRO A 214 8.01 -13.55 -23.16
C PRO A 214 8.19 -12.84 -24.51
N TRP A 215 8.33 -11.52 -24.51
CA TRP A 215 8.44 -10.67 -25.70
C TRP A 215 9.87 -10.18 -25.98
N ALA A 216 10.85 -10.52 -25.13
CA ALA A 216 12.24 -10.12 -25.29
C ALA A 216 13.21 -11.23 -24.89
N SER A 217 14.41 -11.22 -25.46
CA SER A 217 15.52 -12.01 -24.90
C SER A 217 15.98 -11.38 -23.58
N HIS A 218 16.54 -12.19 -22.68
CA HIS A 218 17.13 -11.68 -21.44
C HIS A 218 18.18 -10.57 -21.69
N GLY A 219 18.93 -10.66 -22.79
CA GLY A 219 19.88 -9.62 -23.20
C GLY A 219 19.24 -8.26 -23.47
N LEU A 220 18.09 -8.24 -24.16
CA LEU A 220 17.33 -7.01 -24.40
C LEU A 220 16.73 -6.45 -23.11
N THR A 221 16.24 -7.32 -22.21
CA THR A 221 15.77 -6.89 -20.89
C THR A 221 16.89 -6.21 -20.10
N ARG A 222 18.11 -6.79 -20.09
CA ARG A 222 19.28 -6.17 -19.45
C ARG A 222 19.64 -4.81 -20.04
N GLU A 223 19.55 -4.68 -21.36
CA GLU A 223 19.82 -3.42 -22.05
C GLU A 223 18.82 -2.33 -21.63
N LEU A 224 17.52 -2.67 -21.58
CA LEU A 224 16.47 -1.79 -21.08
C LEU A 224 16.75 -1.35 -19.64
N VAL A 225 17.02 -2.30 -18.74
CA VAL A 225 17.38 -2.03 -17.33
C VAL A 225 18.59 -1.09 -17.24
N GLY A 226 19.62 -1.33 -18.04
CA GLY A 226 20.80 -0.48 -18.11
C GLY A 226 20.50 0.93 -18.62
N GLY A 227 19.61 1.06 -19.60
CA GLY A 227 19.16 2.35 -20.14
C GLY A 227 18.42 3.19 -19.11
N LEU A 228 17.41 2.61 -18.45
CA LEU A 228 16.63 3.26 -17.39
C LEU A 228 17.53 3.78 -16.27
N ARG A 229 18.49 2.94 -15.84
CA ARG A 229 19.43 3.30 -14.77
C ARG A 229 20.42 4.38 -15.15
N ARG A 230 20.92 4.39 -16.38
CA ARG A 230 21.80 5.47 -16.86
C ARG A 230 21.09 6.84 -16.85
N ARG A 231 19.76 6.85 -16.98
CA ARG A 231 18.92 8.03 -16.82
C ARG A 231 18.57 8.36 -15.36
N GLY A 232 19.04 7.57 -14.39
CA GLY A 232 18.81 7.81 -12.96
C GLY A 232 17.54 7.18 -12.39
N PHE A 233 16.76 6.45 -13.19
CA PHE A 233 15.54 5.80 -12.71
C PHE A 233 15.84 4.54 -11.91
N GLU A 234 15.07 4.35 -10.84
CA GLU A 234 15.06 3.11 -10.09
C GLU A 234 14.45 1.99 -10.95
N VAL A 235 15.03 0.79 -10.89
CA VAL A 235 14.51 -0.38 -11.60
C VAL A 235 14.28 -1.51 -10.63
N ASN A 236 13.08 -2.09 -10.71
CA ASN A 236 12.57 -3.15 -9.86
C ASN A 236 12.24 -4.41 -10.67
N VAL A 237 12.24 -5.57 -10.00
CA VAL A 237 11.85 -6.84 -10.65
C VAL A 237 10.32 -6.93 -10.71
N HIS A 238 9.78 -7.17 -11.91
CA HIS A 238 8.36 -7.37 -12.13
C HIS A 238 8.04 -8.84 -12.44
N ASP A 239 7.60 -9.61 -11.44
CA ASP A 239 7.39 -11.05 -11.58
C ASP A 239 8.68 -11.76 -12.08
N LEU A 240 8.58 -13.01 -12.52
CA LEU A 240 9.65 -13.69 -13.26
C LEU A 240 9.39 -13.61 -14.76
N SER A 241 8.20 -14.05 -15.18
CA SER A 241 7.84 -14.20 -16.60
C SER A 241 6.44 -13.63 -16.91
N HIS A 242 5.76 -13.09 -15.90
CA HIS A 242 4.44 -12.47 -16.06
C HIS A 242 3.37 -13.41 -16.66
N ASP A 243 3.46 -14.71 -16.34
CA ASP A 243 2.60 -15.77 -16.90
C ASP A 243 1.30 -16.01 -16.11
N GLY A 244 1.10 -15.27 -15.00
CA GLY A 244 -0.03 -15.41 -14.08
C GLY A 244 0.03 -16.68 -13.21
N ARG A 245 1.18 -17.37 -13.14
CA ARG A 245 1.31 -18.67 -12.47
C ARG A 245 2.28 -18.65 -11.28
N LEU A 246 2.93 -17.53 -10.98
CA LEU A 246 3.94 -17.42 -9.91
C LEU A 246 3.42 -17.90 -8.55
N PHE A 247 2.20 -17.51 -8.17
CA PHE A 247 1.58 -17.84 -6.87
C PHE A 247 0.68 -19.07 -6.87
N ARG A 248 0.71 -19.91 -7.91
CA ARG A 248 -0.17 -21.09 -7.99
C ARG A 248 0.16 -22.15 -6.95
N GLN A 249 1.45 -22.47 -6.80
CA GLN A 249 1.94 -23.54 -5.95
C GLN A 249 3.22 -23.12 -5.22
N ARG A 250 3.25 -23.31 -3.90
CA ARG A 250 4.36 -22.87 -3.04
C ARG A 250 5.71 -23.46 -3.45
N GLY A 251 5.75 -24.75 -3.76
CA GLY A 251 7.00 -25.42 -4.19
C GLY A 251 7.58 -24.85 -5.49
N ARG A 252 6.73 -24.47 -6.46
CA ARG A 252 7.17 -23.78 -7.68
C ARG A 252 7.62 -22.36 -7.38
N PHE A 253 6.88 -21.63 -6.54
CA PHE A 253 7.27 -20.29 -6.10
C PHE A 253 8.67 -20.29 -5.48
N LEU A 254 8.99 -21.22 -4.58
CA LEU A 254 10.31 -21.28 -3.94
C LEU A 254 11.45 -21.54 -4.94
N ARG A 255 11.22 -22.34 -6.00
CA ARG A 255 12.21 -22.50 -7.07
C ARG A 255 12.37 -21.21 -7.89
N HIS A 256 11.25 -20.54 -8.21
CA HIS A 256 11.28 -19.27 -8.92
C HIS A 256 11.91 -18.15 -8.09
N ALA A 257 11.74 -18.17 -6.76
CA ALA A 257 12.32 -17.19 -5.84
C ALA A 257 13.85 -17.13 -5.99
N ALA A 258 14.52 -18.28 -6.10
CA ALA A 258 15.97 -18.32 -6.35
C ALA A 258 16.37 -17.59 -7.64
N VAL A 259 15.58 -17.75 -8.71
CA VAL A 259 15.80 -17.09 -10.00
C VAL A 259 15.50 -15.59 -9.89
N ILE A 260 14.35 -15.22 -9.31
CA ILE A 260 13.95 -13.83 -9.06
C ILE A 260 15.04 -13.10 -8.25
N ASN A 261 15.60 -13.73 -7.22
CA ASN A 261 16.67 -13.14 -6.41
C ASN A 261 17.96 -12.97 -7.21
N ALA A 262 18.32 -13.93 -8.07
CA ALA A 262 19.46 -13.80 -8.96
C ALA A 262 19.27 -12.65 -9.96
N ARG A 263 18.07 -12.51 -10.53
CA ARG A 263 17.69 -11.39 -11.41
C ARG A 263 17.68 -10.06 -10.66
N GLY A 264 17.21 -10.04 -9.42
CA GLY A 264 17.25 -8.87 -8.56
C GLY A 264 18.68 -8.38 -8.35
N ARG A 265 19.63 -9.28 -8.02
CA ARG A 265 21.05 -8.94 -7.90
C ARG A 265 21.64 -8.44 -9.22
N GLU A 266 21.36 -9.13 -10.32
CA GLU A 266 21.82 -8.74 -11.66
C GLU A 266 21.32 -7.34 -12.05
N PHE A 267 20.04 -7.07 -11.79
CA PHE A 267 19.42 -5.79 -12.03
C PHE A 267 19.70 -4.78 -10.93
N GLY A 268 20.50 -5.10 -9.90
CA GLY A 268 20.69 -4.31 -8.69
C GLY A 268 19.39 -3.80 -8.03
N SER A 269 18.30 -4.53 -8.22
CA SER A 269 16.97 -4.20 -7.72
C SER A 269 16.85 -4.51 -6.23
N ARG A 270 16.07 -3.68 -5.53
CA ARG A 270 15.65 -3.94 -4.15
C ARG A 270 14.14 -4.14 -4.01
N GLY A 271 13.38 -3.81 -5.05
CA GLY A 271 11.93 -3.92 -5.07
C GLY A 271 11.41 -5.09 -5.90
N PHE A 272 10.18 -5.46 -5.62
CA PHE A 272 9.41 -6.44 -6.37
C PHE A 272 7.99 -5.96 -6.66
N ARG A 273 7.45 -6.38 -7.81
CA ARG A 273 6.04 -6.21 -8.20
C ARG A 273 5.56 -7.51 -8.81
N SER A 274 4.49 -8.07 -8.27
CA SER A 274 3.87 -9.28 -8.82
C SER A 274 3.09 -8.99 -10.10
N GLY A 275 3.15 -9.90 -11.06
CA GLY A 275 2.36 -9.79 -12.28
C GLY A 275 0.87 -9.84 -12.00
N ALA A 276 0.11 -8.93 -12.61
CA ALA A 276 -1.33 -8.77 -12.40
C ALA A 276 -1.74 -8.63 -10.92
N MET A 277 -0.82 -8.18 -10.06
CA MET A 277 -1.02 -8.01 -8.62
C MET A 277 -1.50 -9.29 -7.90
N TYR A 278 -1.20 -10.47 -8.47
CA TYR A 278 -1.39 -11.73 -7.76
C TYR A 278 -0.47 -11.79 -6.56
N ARG A 279 -0.97 -12.29 -5.44
CA ARG A 279 -0.22 -12.20 -4.19
C ARG A 279 -0.57 -13.31 -3.23
N ARG A 280 0.47 -13.81 -2.57
CA ARG A 280 0.42 -14.56 -1.31
C ARG A 280 1.50 -13.97 -0.42
N GLN A 281 1.14 -12.98 0.38
CA GLN A 281 2.09 -12.16 1.13
C GLN A 281 3.03 -12.99 2.02
N GLU A 282 2.53 -14.10 2.58
CA GLU A 282 3.33 -15.05 3.38
C GLU A 282 4.49 -15.71 2.61
N TRP A 283 4.45 -15.76 1.29
CA TRP A 283 5.50 -16.37 0.46
C TRP A 283 6.59 -15.37 0.09
N LEU A 284 6.28 -14.08 0.07
CA LEU A 284 7.21 -13.02 -0.35
C LEU A 284 8.48 -12.94 0.53
N GLY A 285 8.40 -13.42 1.77
CA GLY A 285 9.57 -13.53 2.64
C GLY A 285 10.65 -14.52 2.18
N ALA A 286 10.47 -15.21 1.06
CA ALA A 286 11.52 -16.01 0.41
C ALA A 286 12.31 -15.23 -0.68
N LEU A 287 11.90 -14.00 -0.99
CA LEU A 287 12.58 -13.13 -1.95
C LEU A 287 13.64 -12.28 -1.24
N ASP A 288 14.78 -12.06 -1.88
CA ASP A 288 15.88 -11.21 -1.39
C ASP A 288 15.58 -9.74 -1.73
N ILE A 289 14.49 -9.20 -1.18
CA ILE A 289 13.96 -7.87 -1.50
C ILE A 289 13.82 -7.01 -0.24
N SER A 290 13.91 -5.69 -0.40
CA SER A 290 13.67 -4.73 0.67
C SER A 290 12.19 -4.32 0.73
N TYR A 291 11.53 -4.17 -0.42
CA TYR A 291 10.13 -3.79 -0.47
C TYR A 291 9.37 -4.56 -1.54
N ASP A 292 8.10 -4.76 -1.28
CA ASP A 292 7.12 -5.25 -2.23
C ASP A 292 6.10 -4.13 -2.50
N MET A 293 5.52 -4.16 -3.69
CA MET A 293 4.46 -3.24 -4.08
C MET A 293 3.27 -4.04 -4.64
N SER A 294 3.06 -5.29 -4.26
CA SER A 294 2.08 -6.17 -4.93
C SER A 294 0.69 -6.13 -4.31
N VAL A 295 0.48 -5.41 -3.21
CA VAL A 295 -0.78 -5.43 -2.46
C VAL A 295 -1.58 -4.15 -2.70
N PRO A 296 -2.75 -4.22 -3.36
CA PRO A 296 -3.66 -3.08 -3.46
C PRO A 296 -4.29 -2.72 -2.13
N ASN A 297 -4.68 -1.45 -1.98
CA ASN A 297 -5.53 -0.98 -0.89
C ASN A 297 -6.95 -1.55 -1.01
N VAL A 298 -7.53 -1.47 -2.22
CA VAL A 298 -8.85 -1.99 -2.58
C VAL A 298 -8.76 -2.67 -3.95
N ALA A 299 -9.03 -3.98 -4.02
CA ALA A 299 -8.85 -4.78 -5.23
C ALA A 299 -10.19 -5.18 -5.88
N HIS A 300 -11.16 -4.26 -5.97
CA HIS A 300 -12.49 -4.55 -6.54
C HIS A 300 -12.45 -4.90 -8.03
N LEU A 301 -11.55 -4.24 -8.75
CA LEU A 301 -11.40 -4.32 -10.20
C LEU A 301 -10.11 -5.05 -10.62
N GLU A 302 -9.53 -5.82 -9.70
CA GLU A 302 -8.27 -6.54 -9.89
C GLU A 302 -8.50 -8.05 -10.00
N PRO A 303 -7.68 -8.79 -10.79
CA PRO A 303 -7.84 -10.23 -10.99
C PRO A 303 -7.86 -11.06 -9.69
N GLN A 304 -7.20 -10.57 -8.64
CA GLN A 304 -7.29 -11.11 -7.29
C GLN A 304 -7.91 -10.07 -6.35
N ARG A 305 -9.15 -10.33 -5.95
CA ARG A 305 -9.89 -9.52 -4.97
C ARG A 305 -9.22 -9.52 -3.60
N GLY A 306 -9.58 -8.53 -2.79
CA GLY A 306 -9.02 -8.28 -1.47
C GLY A 306 -8.57 -6.83 -1.32
N GLY A 307 -7.53 -6.61 -0.53
CA GLY A 307 -6.93 -5.31 -0.24
C GLY A 307 -6.40 -5.22 1.19
N CYS A 308 -5.31 -4.48 1.40
CA CYS A 308 -4.68 -4.36 2.72
C CYS A 308 -5.36 -3.37 3.66
N CYS A 309 -6.36 -2.62 3.19
CA CYS A 309 -7.18 -1.69 4.00
C CYS A 309 -6.35 -0.64 4.78
N THR A 310 -5.18 -0.30 4.27
CA THR A 310 -4.27 0.71 4.81
C THR A 310 -3.70 1.53 3.66
N VAL A 311 -3.49 2.81 3.91
CA VAL A 311 -2.84 3.72 2.96
C VAL A 311 -1.38 4.02 3.34
N LEU A 312 -0.89 3.42 4.43
CA LEU A 312 0.49 3.56 4.89
C LEU A 312 1.29 2.29 4.61
N PRO A 313 2.60 2.43 4.32
CA PRO A 313 3.52 1.30 4.31
C PRO A 313 3.50 0.50 5.60
N TYR A 314 3.76 -0.80 5.49
CA TYR A 314 3.81 -1.70 6.64
C TYR A 314 4.81 -2.83 6.43
N PHE A 315 5.43 -3.28 7.53
CA PHE A 315 6.38 -4.38 7.44
C PHE A 315 5.65 -5.73 7.46
N ASN A 316 5.90 -6.54 6.44
CA ASN A 316 5.62 -7.97 6.44
C ASN A 316 6.96 -8.70 6.61
N ARG A 317 7.27 -9.06 7.86
CA ARG A 317 8.58 -9.59 8.28
C ARG A 317 9.69 -8.56 7.98
N HIS A 318 10.60 -8.89 7.06
CA HIS A 318 11.71 -8.01 6.66
C HIS A 318 11.37 -7.16 5.43
N VAL A 319 10.30 -7.46 4.71
CA VAL A 319 9.86 -6.75 3.52
C VAL A 319 8.93 -5.60 3.93
N LEU A 320 9.18 -4.41 3.41
CA LEU A 320 8.23 -3.30 3.51
C LEU A 320 7.22 -3.40 2.38
N GLU A 321 5.94 -3.54 2.69
CA GLU A 321 4.89 -3.35 1.68
C GLU A 321 4.68 -1.85 1.46
N LEU A 322 4.72 -1.44 0.19
CA LEU A 322 4.32 -0.14 -0.31
C LEU A 322 3.01 -0.32 -1.07
N PRO A 323 1.85 -0.19 -0.40
CA PRO A 323 0.58 -0.60 -0.98
C PRO A 323 0.21 0.25 -2.20
N LEU A 324 -0.41 -0.38 -3.21
CA LEU A 324 -1.04 0.33 -4.33
C LEU A 324 -2.34 0.97 -3.83
N THR A 325 -2.34 2.29 -3.61
CA THR A 325 -3.48 3.00 -3.00
C THR A 325 -4.40 3.67 -4.00
N THR A 326 -3.98 3.85 -5.26
CA THR A 326 -4.83 4.39 -6.33
C THR A 326 -5.19 3.31 -7.36
N ALA A 327 -6.23 3.57 -8.16
CA ALA A 327 -6.54 2.73 -9.31
C ALA A 327 -5.41 2.82 -10.37
N GLN A 328 -5.08 1.70 -11.01
CA GLN A 328 -4.13 1.66 -12.13
C GLN A 328 -4.71 2.37 -13.36
N ASP A 329 -3.85 2.92 -14.21
CA ASP A 329 -4.24 3.48 -15.52
C ASP A 329 -5.06 2.50 -16.37
N TYR A 330 -4.71 1.21 -16.33
CA TYR A 330 -5.46 0.17 -17.02
C TYR A 330 -6.91 0.07 -16.52
N THR A 331 -7.11 0.14 -15.20
CA THR A 331 -8.44 0.12 -14.58
C THR A 331 -9.23 1.36 -14.99
N VAL A 332 -8.61 2.54 -15.00
CA VAL A 332 -9.25 3.81 -15.38
C VAL A 332 -9.66 3.80 -16.86
N PHE A 333 -8.71 3.53 -17.78
CA PHE A 333 -8.92 3.67 -19.22
C PHE A 333 -9.63 2.48 -19.87
N HIS A 334 -9.34 1.26 -19.41
CA HIS A 334 -9.84 0.05 -20.05
C HIS A 334 -11.02 -0.54 -19.28
N VAL A 335 -10.94 -0.72 -17.97
CA VAL A 335 -12.06 -1.28 -17.20
C VAL A 335 -13.21 -0.26 -17.12
N LEU A 336 -12.99 0.88 -16.48
CA LEU A 336 -14.00 1.92 -16.29
C LEU A 336 -14.29 2.71 -17.58
N GLY A 337 -13.32 2.85 -18.47
CA GLY A 337 -13.49 3.63 -19.70
C GLY A 337 -13.49 5.13 -19.49
N ARG A 338 -13.03 5.60 -18.34
CA ARG A 338 -12.91 7.02 -18.02
C ARG A 338 -11.52 7.46 -18.44
N TYR A 339 -11.42 8.54 -19.19
CA TYR A 339 -10.13 9.17 -19.55
C TYR A 339 -10.14 10.56 -18.95
N SER A 340 -10.07 10.60 -17.61
CA SER A 340 -10.01 11.81 -16.80
C SER A 340 -9.26 11.51 -15.51
N THR A 341 -8.81 12.56 -14.81
CA THR A 341 -8.11 12.46 -13.53
C THR A 341 -9.05 12.40 -12.31
N ASP A 342 -10.38 12.41 -12.50
CA ASP A 342 -11.37 12.58 -11.43
C ASP A 342 -11.28 11.51 -10.33
N LEU A 343 -11.18 10.23 -10.73
CA LEU A 343 -11.04 9.14 -9.76
C LEU A 343 -9.73 9.28 -8.98
N TRP A 344 -8.63 9.62 -9.66
CA TRP A 344 -7.35 9.83 -8.99
C TRP A 344 -7.39 11.02 -8.02
N ARG A 345 -8.08 12.12 -8.38
CA ARG A 345 -8.27 13.27 -7.48
C ARG A 345 -9.02 12.88 -6.20
N ASP A 346 -10.13 12.15 -6.33
CA ASP A 346 -10.90 11.65 -5.16
C ASP A 346 -10.06 10.70 -4.30
N GLN A 347 -9.29 9.80 -4.92
CA GLN A 347 -8.38 8.91 -4.19
C GLN A 347 -7.26 9.67 -3.48
N ILE A 348 -6.61 10.62 -4.16
CA ILE A 348 -5.55 11.48 -3.59
C ILE A 348 -6.05 12.17 -2.33
N GLU A 349 -7.19 12.86 -2.39
CA GLU A 349 -7.68 13.63 -1.24
C GLU A 349 -7.96 12.71 -0.04
N ARG A 350 -8.68 11.59 -0.24
CA ARG A 350 -8.96 10.62 0.82
C ARG A 350 -7.70 10.02 1.45
N ILE A 351 -6.66 9.78 0.65
CA ILE A 351 -5.39 9.26 1.13
C ILE A 351 -4.65 10.32 1.95
N LEU A 352 -4.59 11.57 1.44
CA LEU A 352 -3.89 12.66 2.11
C LEU A 352 -4.58 13.10 3.40
N GLU A 353 -5.91 13.00 3.51
CA GLU A 353 -6.66 13.17 4.76
C GLU A 353 -6.21 12.21 5.88
N GLN A 354 -5.64 11.06 5.51
CA GLN A 354 -5.08 10.09 6.44
C GLN A 354 -3.55 10.17 6.56
N ASN A 355 -2.92 11.15 5.92
CA ASN A 355 -1.47 11.29 5.80
C ASN A 355 -0.81 10.08 5.13
N GLY A 356 -1.48 9.47 4.16
CA GLY A 356 -1.05 8.22 3.53
C GLY A 356 -0.03 8.38 2.40
N LEU A 357 0.31 7.23 1.81
CA LEU A 357 1.06 7.09 0.57
C LEU A 357 0.07 7.06 -0.60
N VAL A 358 0.19 8.00 -1.53
CA VAL A 358 -0.47 7.99 -2.83
C VAL A 358 0.44 7.26 -3.82
N SER A 359 0.14 6.00 -4.11
CA SER A 359 0.94 5.15 -4.99
C SER A 359 0.22 4.90 -6.30
N PHE A 360 0.86 5.21 -7.42
CA PHE A 360 0.35 4.96 -8.77
C PHE A 360 1.09 3.82 -9.49
N ILE A 361 0.36 3.13 -10.37
CA ILE A 361 0.93 2.33 -11.45
C ILE A 361 0.44 2.91 -12.78
N ALA A 362 1.38 3.34 -13.60
CA ALA A 362 1.17 3.65 -15.00
C ALA A 362 1.88 2.58 -15.84
N HIS A 363 1.33 2.25 -17.01
CA HIS A 363 1.98 1.29 -17.91
C HIS A 363 2.38 2.01 -19.19
N PRO A 364 3.68 2.02 -19.54
CA PRO A 364 4.12 2.52 -20.84
C PRO A 364 3.36 1.87 -22.01
N ASP A 365 2.90 0.62 -21.84
CA ASP A 365 2.09 -0.12 -22.80
C ASP A 365 0.71 0.48 -23.07
N TYR A 366 0.09 1.15 -22.09
CA TYR A 366 -1.27 1.70 -22.20
C TYR A 366 -1.29 3.21 -22.45
N LEU A 367 -0.12 3.86 -22.40
CA LEU A 367 0.03 5.31 -22.57
C LEU A 367 0.48 5.74 -23.98
N ILE A 368 0.63 4.81 -24.92
CA ILE A 368 1.01 5.12 -26.32
C ILE A 368 -0.07 5.95 -27.03
N ALA A 369 -1.34 5.72 -26.71
CA ALA A 369 -2.44 6.44 -27.36
C ALA A 369 -2.47 7.90 -26.87
N PRO A 370 -2.56 8.91 -27.78
CA PRO A 370 -2.49 10.33 -27.40
C PRO A 370 -3.47 10.75 -26.31
N ARG A 371 -4.68 10.18 -26.32
CA ARG A 371 -5.70 10.45 -25.30
C ARG A 371 -5.29 9.96 -23.92
N ALA A 372 -4.68 8.78 -23.82
CA ALA A 372 -4.22 8.24 -22.54
C ALA A 372 -3.00 9.03 -22.04
N LEU A 373 -2.07 9.35 -22.94
CA LEU A 373 -0.89 10.16 -22.65
C LEU A 373 -1.25 11.56 -22.14
N ALA A 374 -2.28 12.19 -22.72
CA ALA A 374 -2.77 13.50 -22.26
C ALA A 374 -3.26 13.44 -20.82
N VAL A 375 -4.07 12.44 -20.47
CA VAL A 375 -4.57 12.27 -19.09
C VAL A 375 -3.43 11.93 -18.11
N TYR A 376 -2.43 11.16 -18.55
CA TYR A 376 -1.23 10.93 -17.75
C TYR A 376 -0.43 12.22 -17.52
N THR A 377 -0.32 13.08 -18.54
CA THR A 377 0.33 14.39 -18.43
C THR A 377 -0.41 15.30 -17.44
N GLU A 378 -1.74 15.33 -17.49
CA GLU A 378 -2.58 16.05 -16.51
C GLU A 378 -2.38 15.51 -15.08
N LEU A 379 -2.20 14.19 -14.93
CA LEU A 379 -1.88 13.60 -13.63
C LEU A 379 -0.52 14.09 -13.13
N LEU A 380 0.53 14.09 -13.97
CA LEU A 380 1.86 14.57 -13.56
C LEU A 380 1.84 16.04 -13.16
N GLU A 381 1.09 16.88 -13.89
CA GLU A 381 0.88 18.29 -13.54
C GLU A 381 0.22 18.43 -12.16
N LEU A 382 -0.86 17.66 -11.91
CA LEU A 382 -1.52 17.61 -10.60
C LEU A 382 -0.55 17.23 -9.47
N LEU A 383 0.28 16.21 -9.67
CA LEU A 383 1.26 15.77 -8.66
C LEU A 383 2.35 16.85 -8.43
N GLY A 384 2.76 17.54 -9.48
CA GLY A 384 3.65 18.70 -9.40
C GLY A 384 3.07 19.82 -8.54
N THR A 385 1.80 20.17 -8.75
CA THR A 385 1.07 21.16 -7.93
C THR A 385 0.98 20.74 -6.47
N LEU A 386 0.62 19.48 -6.19
CA LEU A 386 0.55 18.98 -4.81
C LEU A 386 1.90 19.11 -4.07
N ARG A 387 3.01 18.83 -4.77
CA ARG A 387 4.35 18.95 -4.20
C ARG A 387 4.66 20.39 -3.78
N VAL A 388 4.31 21.36 -4.62
CA VAL A 388 4.60 22.79 -4.37
C VAL A 388 3.65 23.37 -3.34
N ASP A 389 2.34 23.16 -3.51
CA ASP A 389 1.32 23.88 -2.75
C ASP A 389 1.05 23.24 -1.38
N ARG A 390 1.13 21.90 -1.30
CA ARG A 390 0.85 21.15 -0.06
C ARG A 390 2.09 20.55 0.58
N GLY A 391 3.27 20.68 -0.05
CA GLY A 391 4.52 20.13 0.49
C GLY A 391 4.52 18.60 0.61
N VAL A 392 3.75 17.89 -0.22
CA VAL A 392 3.78 16.41 -0.21
C VAL A 392 5.16 15.91 -0.65
N TRP A 393 5.63 14.84 0.00
CA TRP A 393 6.93 14.28 -0.33
C TRP A 393 6.80 13.34 -1.53
N VAL A 394 7.40 13.71 -2.67
CA VAL A 394 7.42 12.88 -3.88
C VAL A 394 8.74 12.12 -3.92
N ALA A 395 8.69 10.79 -3.93
CA ALA A 395 9.89 9.96 -3.80
C ALA A 395 9.77 8.62 -4.54
N PRO A 396 10.89 8.06 -5.03
CA PRO A 396 10.89 6.71 -5.59
C PRO A 396 10.77 5.66 -4.46
N PRO A 397 10.32 4.43 -4.78
CA PRO A 397 10.08 3.38 -3.79
C PRO A 397 11.26 3.11 -2.84
N ALA A 398 12.50 3.08 -3.34
CA ALA A 398 13.67 2.81 -2.51
C ALA A 398 13.97 3.92 -1.50
N GLU A 399 13.59 5.18 -1.76
CA GLU A 399 13.74 6.25 -0.78
C GLU A 399 12.69 6.14 0.33
N ILE A 400 11.46 5.75 -0.03
CA ILE A 400 10.40 5.45 0.93
C ILE A 400 10.80 4.27 1.81
N ASP A 401 11.36 3.19 1.24
CA ASP A 401 11.91 2.05 2.00
C ASP A 401 12.98 2.48 3.01
N ARG A 402 13.95 3.29 2.57
CA ARG A 402 15.00 3.82 3.46
C ARG A 402 14.41 4.63 4.61
N TRP A 403 13.46 5.51 4.33
CA TRP A 403 12.81 6.33 5.36
C TRP A 403 12.06 5.47 6.38
N TRP A 404 11.24 4.53 5.93
CA TRP A 404 10.44 3.69 6.83
C TRP A 404 11.29 2.77 7.70
N ARG A 405 12.42 2.28 7.18
CA ARG A 405 13.40 1.52 7.98
C ARG A 405 14.09 2.41 9.01
N ALA A 406 14.58 3.58 8.60
CA ALA A 406 15.17 4.55 9.52
C ALA A 406 14.18 4.93 10.64
N ARG A 407 12.94 5.28 10.27
CA ARG A 407 11.86 5.61 11.22
C ARG A 407 11.54 4.46 12.18
N ARG A 408 11.60 3.21 11.73
CA ARG A 408 11.41 2.03 12.58
C ARG A 408 12.52 1.89 13.63
N GLU A 409 13.72 2.38 13.36
CA GLU A 409 14.86 2.38 14.29
C GLU A 409 14.90 3.63 15.18
N MET A 410 14.19 4.70 14.82
CA MET A 410 14.09 5.91 15.62
C MET A 410 13.29 5.69 16.91
N THR A 411 13.67 6.46 17.94
CA THR A 411 13.00 6.51 19.24
C THR A 411 12.72 7.95 19.61
N LEU A 412 11.61 8.17 20.31
CA LEU A 412 11.26 9.48 20.86
C LEU A 412 11.72 9.53 22.32
N VAL A 413 12.58 10.50 22.65
CA VAL A 413 13.15 10.67 23.99
C VAL A 413 12.73 12.00 24.59
N ALA A 414 12.51 12.02 25.90
CA ALA A 414 12.22 13.25 26.62
C ALA A 414 13.46 14.16 26.63
N ASP A 415 13.25 15.46 26.48
CA ASP A 415 14.27 16.51 26.50
C ASP A 415 13.75 17.68 27.36
N GLY A 416 13.86 17.53 28.68
CA GLY A 416 13.20 18.43 29.62
C GLY A 416 11.67 18.36 29.50
N ALA A 417 11.04 19.49 29.11
CA ALA A 417 9.61 19.59 28.88
C ALA A 417 9.19 19.27 27.42
N SER A 418 10.15 19.02 26.53
CA SER A 418 9.91 18.73 25.11
C SER A 418 10.31 17.29 24.76
N TRP A 419 10.17 16.94 23.48
CA TRP A 419 10.55 15.64 22.93
C TRP A 419 11.55 15.84 21.80
N ARG A 420 12.48 14.89 21.67
CA ARG A 420 13.43 14.84 20.56
C ARG A 420 13.48 13.45 19.96
N VAL A 421 13.64 13.39 18.64
CA VAL A 421 13.85 12.12 17.92
C VAL A 421 15.33 11.75 17.94
N LYS A 422 15.64 10.50 18.25
CA LYS A 422 16.99 9.92 18.15
C LYS A 422 16.97 8.69 17.25
N GLY A 423 18.03 8.52 16.45
CA GLY A 423 18.19 7.38 15.54
C GLY A 423 18.74 7.80 14.19
N PRO A 424 18.97 6.84 13.28
CA PRO A 424 19.41 7.14 11.92
C PRO A 424 18.35 7.98 11.19
N GLY A 425 18.78 9.01 10.46
CA GLY A 425 17.88 9.89 9.69
C GLY A 425 17.04 10.87 10.53
N SER A 426 17.32 11.00 11.83
CA SER A 426 16.52 11.80 12.76
C SER A 426 16.52 13.31 12.45
N GLU A 427 17.47 13.80 11.66
CA GLU A 427 17.52 15.18 11.17
C GLU A 427 16.31 15.55 10.29
N ARG A 428 15.76 14.57 9.55
CA ARG A 428 14.54 14.74 8.76
C ARG A 428 13.28 14.41 9.55
N ALA A 429 13.38 13.86 10.75
CA ALA A 429 12.22 13.52 11.56
C ALA A 429 11.60 14.75 12.23
N ARG A 430 10.29 14.70 12.46
CA ARG A 430 9.54 15.71 13.23
C ARG A 430 8.77 15.03 14.33
N VAL A 431 8.66 15.70 15.48
CA VAL A 431 7.73 15.29 16.53
C VAL A 431 6.34 15.75 16.12
N ALA A 432 5.35 14.91 16.37
CA ALA A 432 3.96 15.26 16.24
C ALA A 432 3.20 14.85 17.51
N TRP A 433 2.02 15.42 17.71
CA TRP A 433 1.17 15.18 18.86
C TRP A 433 -0.22 14.78 18.40
N ALA A 434 -0.69 13.63 18.88
CA ALA A 434 -2.08 13.24 18.78
C ALA A 434 -2.86 13.78 19.99
N ARG A 435 -3.97 14.46 19.74
CA ARG A 435 -4.85 15.06 20.76
C ARG A 435 -6.30 14.68 20.54
N LEU A 436 -7.07 14.66 21.61
CA LEU A 436 -8.52 14.50 21.54
C LEU A 436 -9.16 15.88 21.32
N GLU A 437 -10.00 15.96 20.30
CA GLU A 437 -10.94 17.04 20.04
C GLU A 437 -12.36 16.44 19.94
N ASP A 438 -13.39 17.30 19.86
CA ASP A 438 -14.80 16.88 19.89
C ASP A 438 -15.12 15.83 18.80
N ASP A 439 -14.47 15.94 17.63
CA ASP A 439 -14.65 15.06 16.46
C ASP A 439 -13.68 13.86 16.41
N GLY A 440 -12.80 13.67 17.40
CA GLY A 440 -11.90 12.52 17.49
C GLY A 440 -10.44 12.88 17.73
N VAL A 441 -9.52 12.13 17.13
CA VAL A 441 -8.08 12.38 17.29
C VAL A 441 -7.55 13.19 16.12
N VAL A 442 -6.93 14.33 16.43
CA VAL A 442 -6.24 15.19 15.47
C VAL A 442 -4.72 15.12 15.67
N TYR A 443 -3.96 15.45 14.64
CA TYR A 443 -2.50 15.50 14.69
C TYR A 443 -1.99 16.92 14.50
N GLU A 444 -1.09 17.35 15.37
CA GLU A 444 -0.32 18.57 15.23
C GLU A 444 1.16 18.20 15.01
N VAL A 445 1.80 18.75 13.99
CA VAL A 445 3.21 18.46 13.65
C VAL A 445 4.08 19.64 14.05
N GLU A 446 5.24 19.37 14.65
CA GLU A 446 6.23 20.41 14.92
C GLU A 446 6.60 21.12 13.60
N PRO A 447 6.60 22.47 13.57
CA PRO A 447 6.98 23.21 12.38
C PRO A 447 8.36 22.77 11.88
N SER A 448 8.53 22.77 10.56
CA SER A 448 9.85 22.50 10.00
C SER A 448 10.83 23.55 10.50
N ARG A 449 12.00 23.09 11.01
CA ARG A 449 13.14 23.98 11.18
C ARG A 449 13.53 24.43 9.77
N ARG A 450 13.03 25.59 9.31
CA ARG A 450 13.53 26.21 8.09
C ARG A 450 15.05 26.27 8.22
N ALA A 451 15.76 25.80 7.20
CA ALA A 451 17.18 26.06 7.08
C ALA A 451 17.35 27.59 7.17
N ALA A 452 18.09 28.04 8.18
CA ALA A 452 18.46 29.43 8.35
C ALA A 452 19.43 29.87 7.26
#